data_AF-A0A946VSC4-F1
#
_entry.id   AF-A0A946VSC4-F1
#
_cell.length_a   1.000
_cell.length_b   1.000
_cell.length_c   1.000
_cell.angle_alpha   90.00
_cell.angle_beta   90.00
_cell.angle_gamma   90.00
#
_symmetry.space_group_name_H-M   'P 1'
#
loop_
_entity.id
_entity.type
_entity.pdbx_description
1 polymer ?
#
loop_
_entity_poly.entity_id
_entity_poly.type
_entity_poly.pdbx_seq_one_letter_code
_entity_poly.pdbx_strand_id
1 'polypeptide(L)'
;MAAVFLVLEKRMGDGSYNPSDLPSALLDKPLPEFQLSRLENAQSPVRKADLLGEPALLNVWATWCIACRAEHPYLNQLAAQGIKIFGVNYKDQRQDALAWL
;
A
#
# COMPACT_ATOMS: atom_id res chain seq x y z
N MET A 1 -0.18 -23.75 14.85
CA MET A 1 0.69 -22.62 14.44
C MET A 1 2.14 -23.04 14.15
N ALA A 2 2.79 -23.84 15.00
CA ALA A 2 4.19 -24.26 14.77
C ALA A 2 4.44 -25.02 13.44
N ALA A 3 3.54 -25.94 13.05
CA ALA A 3 3.69 -26.70 11.80
C ALA A 3 3.62 -25.84 10.52
N VAL A 4 2.86 -24.74 10.54
CA VAL A 4 2.77 -23.81 9.41
C VAL A 4 4.07 -23.04 9.24
N PHE A 5 4.69 -22.64 10.36
CA PHE A 5 5.95 -21.91 10.38
C PHE A 5 7.10 -22.76 9.82
N LEU A 6 7.22 -24.02 10.26
CA LEU A 6 8.25 -24.95 9.78
C LEU A 6 8.12 -25.27 8.28
N VAL A 7 6.90 -25.33 7.75
CA VAL A 7 6.67 -25.54 6.31
C VAL A 7 7.10 -24.31 5.51
N LEU A 8 6.80 -23.11 6.00
CA LEU A 8 7.17 -21.86 5.33
C LEU A 8 8.69 -21.66 5.31
N GLU A 9 9.37 -21.92 6.43
CA GLU A 9 10.83 -21.87 6.54
C GLU A 9 11.51 -22.83 5.57
N LYS A 10 11.03 -24.07 5.48
CA LYS A 10 11.56 -25.05 4.53
C LYS A 10 11.38 -24.60 3.08
N ARG A 11 10.21 -24.08 2.73
CA ARG A 11 9.93 -23.56 1.38
C ARG A 11 10.77 -22.34 1.03
N MET A 12 11.05 -21.48 2.00
CA MET A 12 11.97 -20.34 1.80
C MET A 12 13.41 -20.82 1.61
N GLY A 13 13.82 -21.87 2.34
CA GLY A 13 15.17 -22.44 2.24
C GLY A 13 15.43 -23.25 0.96
N ASP A 14 14.42 -23.93 0.42
CA ASP A 14 14.54 -24.72 -0.83
C ASP A 14 14.11 -23.96 -2.10
N GLY A 15 13.73 -22.68 -1.96
CA GLY A 15 13.34 -21.82 -3.07
C GLY A 15 11.96 -22.13 -3.67
N SER A 16 11.18 -23.05 -3.08
CA SER A 16 9.81 -23.36 -3.51
C SER A 16 8.76 -22.39 -2.96
N TYR A 17 9.16 -21.42 -2.13
CA TYR A 17 8.28 -20.36 -1.68
C TYR A 17 8.02 -19.34 -2.78
N ASN A 18 6.80 -19.33 -3.30
CA ASN A 18 6.30 -18.26 -4.15
C ASN A 18 5.46 -17.29 -3.31
N PRO A 19 5.91 -16.04 -3.08
CA PRO A 19 5.16 -15.04 -2.33
C PRO A 19 3.77 -14.76 -2.92
N SER A 20 3.58 -14.99 -4.22
CA SER A 20 2.30 -14.81 -4.92
C SER A 20 1.27 -15.90 -4.59
N ASP A 21 1.67 -16.99 -3.93
CA ASP A 21 0.76 -18.06 -3.52
C ASP A 21 -0.03 -17.71 -2.25
N LEU A 22 0.33 -16.62 -1.56
CA LEU A 22 -0.42 -16.13 -0.41
C LEU A 22 -1.62 -15.31 -0.91
N PRO A 23 -2.88 -15.82 -0.79
CA PRO A 23 -4.04 -15.03 -1.15
C PRO A 23 -4.12 -13.79 -0.24
N SER A 24 -4.46 -12.63 -0.82
CA SER A 24 -4.70 -11.43 -0.03
C SER A 24 -5.76 -11.72 1.03
N ALA A 25 -5.41 -11.48 2.30
CA ALA A 25 -6.29 -11.75 3.44
C ALA A 25 -7.60 -10.94 3.41
N LEU A 26 -7.66 -9.91 2.57
CA LEU A 26 -8.76 -8.94 2.48
C LEU A 26 -9.56 -9.04 1.16
N LEU A 27 -9.38 -10.10 0.37
CA LEU A 27 -10.26 -10.36 -0.78
C LEU A 27 -11.72 -10.44 -0.33
N ASP A 28 -12.59 -9.76 -1.07
CA ASP A 28 -14.04 -9.64 -0.83
C ASP A 28 -14.43 -9.11 0.57
N LYS A 29 -13.48 -8.48 1.27
CA LYS A 29 -13.74 -7.78 2.53
C LYS A 29 -13.88 -6.29 2.27
N PRO A 30 -14.77 -5.59 3.00
CA PRO A 30 -14.88 -4.14 2.88
C PRO A 30 -13.57 -3.47 3.31
N LEU A 31 -13.29 -2.31 2.74
CA LEU A 31 -12.22 -1.44 3.24
C LEU A 31 -12.47 -1.14 4.74
N PRO A 32 -11.47 -1.30 5.63
CA PRO A 32 -11.63 -1.02 7.04
C PRO A 32 -12.08 0.41 7.32
N GLU A 33 -12.73 0.62 8.46
CA GLU A 33 -13.01 1.98 8.93
C GLU A 33 -11.73 2.68 9.36
N PHE A 34 -11.56 3.94 8.94
CA PHE A 34 -10.43 4.77 9.33
C PHE A 34 -10.79 6.25 9.29
N GLN A 35 -10.02 7.03 10.04
CA GLN A 35 -9.93 8.47 9.91
C GLN A 35 -8.46 8.87 10.08
N LEU A 36 -7.84 9.36 9.02
CA LEU A 36 -6.41 9.68 8.98
C LEU A 36 -6.21 11.15 8.64
N SER A 37 -5.10 11.73 9.10
CA SER A 37 -4.70 13.07 8.67
C SER A 37 -4.27 13.04 7.21
N ARG A 38 -4.68 14.05 6.42
CA ARG A 38 -4.17 14.22 5.06
C ARG A 38 -2.71 14.68 5.11
N LEU A 39 -1.90 14.21 4.16
CA LEU A 39 -0.46 14.49 4.12
C LEU A 39 -0.17 16.00 4.00
N GLU A 40 -0.87 16.69 3.11
CA GLU A 40 -0.69 18.13 2.84
C GLU A 40 -1.31 18.99 3.94
N ASN A 41 -2.43 18.55 4.54
CA ASN A 41 -3.19 19.34 5.51
C ASN A 41 -3.80 18.46 6.61
N ALA A 42 -3.18 18.46 7.80
CA ALA A 42 -3.61 17.62 8.91
C ALA A 42 -4.99 18.01 9.49
N GLN A 43 -5.43 19.25 9.25
CA GLN A 43 -6.72 19.76 9.69
C GLN A 43 -7.89 19.25 8.83
N SER A 44 -7.59 18.63 7.68
CA SER A 44 -8.59 18.05 6.77
C SER A 44 -8.44 16.53 6.74
N PRO A 45 -9.07 15.79 7.66
CA PRO A 45 -8.94 14.33 7.70
C PRO A 45 -9.54 13.66 6.47
N VAL A 46 -9.00 12.49 6.11
CA VAL A 46 -9.53 11.58 5.09
C VAL A 46 -10.15 10.36 5.79
N ARG A 47 -11.31 9.94 5.30
CA ARG A 47 -12.12 8.84 5.82
C ARG A 47 -12.36 7.83 4.71
N LYS A 48 -12.79 6.62 5.09
CA LYS A 48 -13.18 5.56 4.16
C LYS A 48 -14.13 6.04 3.07
N ALA A 49 -15.15 6.83 3.44
CA ALA A 49 -16.16 7.32 2.51
C ALA A 49 -15.55 8.15 1.34
N ASP A 50 -14.41 8.81 1.56
CA ASP A 50 -13.74 9.62 0.54
C ASP A 50 -13.08 8.77 -0.55
N LEU A 51 -12.88 7.47 -0.29
CA LEU A 51 -12.23 6.51 -1.20
C LEU A 51 -13.23 5.66 -2.00
N LEU A 52 -14.53 5.75 -1.69
CA LEU A 52 -15.56 4.91 -2.30
C LEU A 52 -16.18 5.57 -3.55
N GLY A 53 -16.86 4.76 -4.36
CA GLY A 53 -17.67 5.19 -5.51
C GLY A 53 -17.14 4.73 -6.87
N GLU A 54 -15.83 4.55 -7.00
CA GLU A 54 -15.18 4.13 -8.24
C GLU A 54 -14.03 3.15 -7.93
N PRO A 55 -13.69 2.23 -8.83
CA PRO A 55 -12.49 1.42 -8.70
C PRO A 55 -11.24 2.31 -8.60
N ALA A 56 -10.37 1.99 -7.64
CA ALA A 56 -9.14 2.73 -7.40
C ALA A 56 -8.03 1.81 -6.90
N LEU A 57 -6.79 2.23 -7.13
CA LEU A 57 -5.61 1.63 -6.51
C LEU A 57 -5.33 2.32 -5.17
N LEU A 58 -4.98 1.51 -4.15
CA LEU A 58 -4.46 2.00 -2.88
C LEU A 58 -2.99 1.59 -2.79
N ASN A 59 -2.09 2.55 -2.93
CA ASN A 59 -0.65 2.32 -2.90
C ASN A 59 -0.10 2.69 -1.51
N VAL A 60 0.62 1.76 -0.89
CA VAL A 60 1.29 1.97 0.40
C VAL A 60 2.75 2.30 0.13
N TRP A 61 3.22 3.46 0.57
CA TRP A 61 4.55 3.96 0.24
C TRP A 61 5.19 4.71 1.40
N ALA A 62 6.50 4.94 1.30
CA ALA A 62 7.26 5.77 2.23
C ALA A 62 8.57 6.24 1.59
N THR A 63 9.18 7.30 2.12
CA THR A 63 10.44 7.85 1.58
C THR A 63 11.64 6.92 1.78
N TRP A 64 11.61 6.09 2.81
CA TRP A 64 12.63 5.08 3.09
C TRP A 64 12.50 3.81 2.21
N CYS A 65 11.44 3.71 1.42
CA CYS A 65 11.16 2.54 0.56
C CYS A 65 11.82 2.71 -0.82
N ILE A 66 12.92 2.00 -1.05
CA ILE A 66 13.66 2.03 -2.32
C ILE A 66 12.79 1.55 -3.49
N ALA A 67 12.03 0.47 -3.29
CA ALA A 67 11.13 -0.05 -4.32
C ALA A 67 10.05 0.98 -4.73
N CYS A 68 9.55 1.76 -3.76
CA CYS A 68 8.55 2.79 -4.00
C CYS A 68 9.09 3.91 -4.92
N ARG A 69 10.39 4.23 -4.83
CA ARG A 69 11.04 5.17 -5.76
C ARG A 69 11.05 4.66 -7.19
N ALA A 70 11.35 3.37 -7.38
CA ALA A 70 11.36 2.75 -8.69
C ALA A 70 9.94 2.61 -9.27
N GLU A 71 8.93 2.40 -8.42
CA GLU A 71 7.51 2.27 -8.80
C GLU A 71 6.86 3.60 -9.17
N HIS A 72 7.27 4.70 -8.52
CA HIS A 72 6.59 6.00 -8.61
C HIS A 72 6.36 6.53 -10.05
N PRO A 73 7.33 6.46 -10.99
CA PRO A 73 7.10 6.89 -12.37
C PRO A 73 5.99 6.12 -13.07
N TYR A 74 5.84 4.83 -12.78
CA TYR A 74 4.79 4.00 -13.37
C TYR A 74 3.42 4.34 -12.79
N LEU A 75 3.32 4.62 -11.49
CA LEU A 75 2.08 5.12 -10.87
C LEU A 75 1.64 6.44 -11.51
N ASN A 76 2.58 7.34 -11.80
CA ASN A 76 2.28 8.60 -12.50
C ASN A 76 1.76 8.37 -13.92
N GLN A 77 2.27 7.36 -14.64
CA GLN A 77 1.75 6.97 -15.95
C GLN A 77 0.33 6.43 -15.86
N LEU A 78 0.03 5.56 -14.88
CA LEU A 78 -1.32 5.04 -14.65
C LEU A 78 -2.30 6.16 -14.28
N ALA A 79 -1.89 7.09 -13.41
CA ALA A 79 -2.68 8.26 -13.06
C ALA A 79 -2.98 9.14 -14.28
N ALA A 80 -1.99 9.36 -15.15
CA ALA A 80 -2.17 10.09 -16.41
C ALA A 80 -3.13 9.39 -17.40
N GLN A 81 -3.30 8.07 -17.28
CA GLN A 81 -4.28 7.28 -18.04
C GLN A 81 -5.68 7.27 -17.41
N GLY A 82 -5.88 8.01 -16.30
CA GLY A 82 -7.16 8.13 -15.61
C GLY A 82 -7.40 7.10 -14.52
N ILE A 83 -6.41 6.28 -14.16
CA ILE A 83 -6.53 5.37 -13.01
C ILE A 83 -6.48 6.19 -11.72
N LYS A 84 -7.51 6.05 -10.88
CA LYS A 84 -7.57 6.69 -9.58
C LYS A 84 -6.63 5.98 -8.60
N ILE A 85 -5.72 6.72 -7.99
CA ILE A 85 -4.73 6.18 -7.04
C ILE A 85 -4.78 6.99 -5.75
N PHE A 86 -4.93 6.28 -4.62
CA PHE A 86 -4.80 6.84 -3.28
C PHE A 86 -3.48 6.36 -2.66
N GLY A 87 -2.72 7.29 -2.08
CA GLY A 87 -1.46 7.00 -1.40
C GLY A 87 -1.62 6.90 0.11
N VAL A 88 -1.14 5.81 0.71
CA VAL A 88 -0.97 5.66 2.16
C VAL A 88 0.50 5.84 2.50
N ASN A 89 0.85 7.02 2.98
CA ASN A 89 2.20 7.28 3.49
C ASN A 89 2.37 6.56 4.84
N TYR A 90 3.17 5.48 4.85
CA TYR A 90 3.20 4.52 5.94
C TYR A 90 4.48 4.65 6.77
N LYS A 91 4.30 4.99 8.06
CA LYS A 91 5.40 5.08 9.06
C LYS A 91 6.60 5.87 8.52
N ASP A 92 6.30 7.05 8.01
CA ASP A 92 7.27 7.91 7.34
C ASP A 92 7.37 9.26 8.05
N GLN A 93 8.42 10.02 7.73
CA GLN A 93 8.53 11.39 8.17
C GLN A 93 7.72 12.29 7.23
N ARG A 94 6.73 13.00 7.79
CA ARG A 94 5.82 13.84 7.01
C ARG A 94 6.53 14.88 6.14
N GLN A 95 7.61 15.47 6.64
CA GLN A 95 8.36 16.48 5.90
C GLN A 95 9.07 15.89 4.68
N ASP A 96 9.66 14.70 4.82
CA ASP A 96 10.33 14.01 3.71
C ASP A 96 9.31 13.58 2.65
N ALA A 97 8.15 13.08 3.08
CA ALA A 97 7.05 12.71 2.18
C ALA A 97 6.51 13.90 1.39
N LEU A 98 6.41 15.09 2.00
CA LEU A 98 6.02 16.32 1.32
C LEU A 98 7.09 16.82 0.34
N ALA A 99 8.38 16.60 0.64
CA ALA A 99 9.47 16.98 -0.26
C ALA A 99 9.65 16.01 -1.44
N TRP A 100 9.14 14.78 -1.32
CA TRP A 100 9.20 13.78 -2.38
C TRP A 100 8.22 14.09 -3.53
N LEU A 101 7.00 14.52 -3.19
CA LEU A 101 5.89 14.76 -4.13
C LEU A 101 6.03 16.10 -4.88
#